data_AF-A0A0M4PNA7-F1
#
_entry.id   AF-A0A0M4PNA7-F1
#
_cell.length_a   1.000
_cell.length_b   1.000
_cell.length_c   1.000
_cell.angle_alpha   90.00
_cell.angle_beta   90.00
_cell.angle_gamma   90.00
#
_symmetry.space_group_name_H-M   'P 1'
#
loop_
_entity.id
_entity.type
_entity.pdbx_description
1 polymer ?
#
loop_
_entity_poly.entity_id
_entity_poly.type
_entity_poly.pdbx_seq_one_letter_code
_entity_poly.pdbx_strand_id
1 'polypeptide(L)'
;MRKIIFILFGVVLLSGCVSNPVNQLTSTLGIDSAEAYRVSLPYSMNDQAWNTNDLIRPYMRKRKPAQSGFINDIRNIKFVDRWLDRDSNKSKAIFAIDPQSCKDSSRYASWNFRTDLAAITRAKDGCDKTAQKINEQLGKACKCRLVALNDTFFYNANTYKQHTGSFPWVMEVVESDQTIKISGMVSLVGDKQERFNLVNDSGRNVCSGRFDFNKGGSKGDISLSCFDGKINGDGEVLRAEYNKDLRMYSGTALIKTQKGEMRVVYGPNALKIK
;
A
#
# COMPACT_ATOMS: atom_id res chain seq x y z
N MET A 1 -6.68 36.21 -54.97
CA MET A 1 -8.04 35.79 -54.59
C MET A 1 -7.96 34.83 -53.41
N ARG A 2 -8.25 35.29 -52.19
CA ARG A 2 -8.24 34.50 -50.95
C ARG A 2 -9.55 33.72 -50.85
N LYS A 3 -9.50 32.39 -50.78
CA LYS A 3 -10.67 31.54 -50.52
C LYS A 3 -10.91 31.49 -49.01
N ILE A 4 -11.98 32.14 -48.55
CA ILE A 4 -12.50 32.03 -47.18
C ILE A 4 -13.43 30.82 -47.16
N ILE A 5 -13.07 29.80 -46.37
CA ILE A 5 -13.92 28.63 -46.13
C ILE A 5 -14.64 28.88 -44.80
N PHE A 6 -15.95 29.11 -44.86
CA PHE A 6 -16.84 29.10 -43.70
C PHE A 6 -17.12 27.66 -43.30
N ILE A 7 -16.72 27.26 -42.09
CA ILE A 7 -17.13 25.98 -41.49
C ILE A 7 -18.29 26.28 -40.54
N LEU A 8 -19.50 25.87 -40.94
CA LEU A 8 -20.69 25.84 -40.08
C LEU A 8 -20.47 24.81 -38.96
N PHE A 9 -20.53 25.25 -37.71
CA PHE A 9 -20.72 24.34 -36.58
C PHE A 9 -22.20 23.91 -36.52
N GLY A 10 -22.48 22.75 -37.13
CA GLY A 10 -23.74 22.04 -36.90
C GLY A 10 -23.75 21.43 -35.49
N VAL A 11 -24.65 21.91 -34.65
CA VAL A 11 -24.95 21.29 -33.36
C VAL A 11 -25.65 19.95 -33.62
N VAL A 12 -24.91 18.85 -33.51
CA VAL A 12 -25.48 17.52 -33.48
C VAL A 12 -25.88 17.22 -32.03
N LEU A 13 -27.17 17.35 -31.74
CA LEU A 13 -27.78 16.79 -30.54
C LEU A 13 -27.83 15.26 -30.68
N LEU A 14 -26.79 14.58 -30.21
CA LEU A 14 -26.81 13.13 -29.96
C LEU A 14 -27.34 12.91 -28.54
N SER A 15 -28.64 12.71 -28.45
CA SER A 15 -29.28 12.00 -27.35
C SER A 15 -28.92 10.51 -27.45
N GLY A 16 -28.25 9.97 -26.42
CA GLY A 16 -28.13 8.51 -26.26
C GLY A 16 -26.80 8.03 -25.68
N CYS A 17 -26.87 7.54 -24.44
CA CYS A 17 -25.91 6.65 -23.79
C CYS A 17 -24.52 7.23 -23.46
N VAL A 18 -24.47 8.07 -22.42
CA VAL A 18 -23.25 8.23 -21.63
C VAL A 18 -23.04 6.95 -20.82
N SER A 19 -22.39 5.95 -21.41
CA SER A 19 -21.80 4.87 -20.62
C SER A 19 -20.67 5.48 -19.79
N ASN A 20 -20.95 5.60 -18.49
CA ASN A 20 -20.06 6.14 -17.48
C ASN A 20 -18.65 5.50 -17.62
N PRO A 21 -17.57 6.26 -17.92
CA PRO A 21 -16.24 5.69 -18.18
C PRO A 21 -15.63 4.98 -16.95
N VAL A 22 -16.22 5.18 -15.76
CA VAL A 22 -15.91 4.45 -14.53
C VAL A 22 -16.26 2.95 -14.62
N ASN A 23 -17.26 2.57 -15.41
CA ASN A 23 -17.69 1.18 -15.55
C ASN A 23 -16.88 0.38 -16.58
N GLN A 24 -16.21 1.03 -17.54
CA GLN A 24 -15.35 0.34 -18.50
C GLN A 24 -13.97 0.02 -17.92
N LEU A 25 -13.42 0.88 -17.06
CA LEU A 25 -12.14 0.64 -16.37
C LEU A 25 -12.19 -0.52 -15.37
N THR A 26 -13.37 -0.87 -14.86
CA THR A 26 -13.55 -2.01 -13.95
C THR A 26 -13.43 -3.36 -14.66
N SER A 27 -13.71 -3.41 -15.98
CA SER A 27 -13.64 -4.64 -16.77
C SER A 27 -12.22 -4.97 -17.26
N THR A 28 -11.38 -3.95 -17.51
CA THR A 28 -10.04 -4.12 -18.11
C THR A 28 -8.94 -4.39 -17.08
N LEU A 29 -9.18 -4.09 -15.79
CA LEU A 29 -8.18 -4.23 -14.72
C LEU A 29 -8.28 -5.54 -13.92
N GLY A 30 -9.06 -6.54 -14.39
CA GLY A 30 -9.17 -7.82 -13.68
C GLY A 30 -9.62 -7.67 -12.23
N ILE A 31 -10.47 -6.66 -11.95
CA ILE A 31 -11.19 -6.57 -10.69
C ILE A 31 -12.39 -7.50 -10.81
N ASP A 32 -12.12 -8.80 -10.88
CA ASP A 32 -13.13 -9.79 -10.57
C ASP A 32 -13.45 -9.59 -9.08
N SER A 33 -14.55 -8.87 -8.91
CA SER A 33 -15.12 -8.52 -7.62
C SER A 33 -15.42 -9.82 -6.88
N ALA A 34 -14.66 -10.08 -5.82
CA ALA A 34 -15.11 -10.97 -4.77
C ALA A 34 -16.50 -10.50 -4.34
N GLU A 35 -17.53 -11.27 -4.72
CA GLU A 35 -18.87 -11.22 -4.16
C GLU A 35 -18.82 -11.67 -2.69
N ALA A 36 -18.16 -10.90 -1.83
CA ALA A 36 -18.45 -10.97 -0.41
C ALA A 36 -19.52 -9.93 -0.10
N TYR A 37 -19.27 -8.64 -0.31
CA TYR A 37 -20.28 -7.61 -0.07
C TYR A 37 -19.94 -6.35 -0.88
N ARG A 38 -20.63 -6.08 -2.01
CA ARG A 38 -20.52 -4.76 -2.69
C ARG A 38 -21.17 -3.70 -1.81
N VAL A 39 -20.42 -3.19 -0.85
CA VAL A 39 -20.73 -1.95 -0.16
C VAL A 39 -19.69 -0.94 -0.60
N SER A 40 -20.13 0.06 -1.37
CA SER A 40 -19.32 1.25 -1.60
C SER A 40 -19.27 2.04 -0.30
N LEU A 41 -18.42 1.63 0.66
CA LEU A 41 -18.07 2.48 1.78
C LEU A 41 -17.29 3.69 1.25
N PRO A 42 -17.48 4.89 1.81
CA PRO A 42 -16.65 6.03 1.46
C PRO A 42 -15.18 5.66 1.55
N TYR A 43 -14.41 5.99 0.51
CA TYR A 43 -13.00 5.64 0.33
C TYR A 43 -12.10 6.10 1.50
N SER A 44 -12.60 7.03 2.32
CA SER A 44 -11.90 7.73 3.37
C SER A 44 -12.83 7.86 4.58
N MET A 45 -12.58 7.11 5.67
CA MET A 45 -13.32 7.27 6.93
C MET A 45 -12.58 8.25 7.86
N ASN A 46 -12.54 9.50 7.41
CA ASN A 46 -12.01 10.62 8.20
C ASN A 46 -12.93 10.99 9.38
N ASP A 47 -14.12 10.41 9.42
CA ASP A 47 -15.12 10.70 10.43
C ASP A 47 -14.95 9.85 11.69
N GLN A 48 -15.62 10.28 12.76
CA GLN A 48 -15.71 9.55 14.03
C GLN A 48 -16.19 8.09 13.84
N ALA A 49 -15.76 7.19 14.72
CA ALA A 49 -16.07 5.75 14.64
C ALA A 49 -17.58 5.44 14.58
N TRP A 50 -18.43 6.31 15.14
CA TRP A 50 -19.89 6.16 15.10
C TRP A 50 -20.46 6.32 13.68
N ASN A 51 -19.90 7.22 12.85
CA ASN A 51 -20.29 7.35 11.43
C ASN A 51 -20.01 6.07 10.65
N THR A 52 -18.85 5.45 10.90
CA THR A 52 -18.51 4.15 10.32
C THR A 52 -19.53 3.08 10.75
N ASN A 53 -19.84 3.03 12.05
CA ASN A 53 -20.79 2.06 12.61
C ASN A 53 -22.21 2.24 12.04
N ASP A 54 -22.69 3.47 11.87
CA ASP A 54 -24.01 3.75 11.29
C ASP A 54 -24.09 3.40 9.80
N LEU A 55 -23.05 3.74 9.03
CA LEU A 55 -22.94 3.38 7.61
C LEU A 55 -22.98 1.86 7.39
N ILE A 56 -22.40 1.08 8.30
CA ILE A 56 -22.25 -0.37 8.13
C ILE A 56 -23.45 -1.16 8.68
N ARG A 57 -24.22 -0.57 9.60
CA ARG A 57 -25.36 -1.22 10.28
C ARG A 57 -26.37 -1.89 9.31
N PRO A 58 -26.76 -1.30 8.17
CA PRO A 58 -27.68 -1.95 7.22
C PRO A 58 -27.11 -3.21 6.57
N TYR A 59 -25.78 -3.28 6.42
CA TYR A 59 -25.09 -4.37 5.73
C TYR A 59 -24.84 -5.56 6.65
N MET A 60 -24.62 -5.31 7.94
CA MET A 60 -24.44 -6.36 8.96
C MET A 60 -25.69 -7.22 9.18
N ARG A 61 -26.85 -6.75 8.73
CA ARG A 61 -28.13 -7.48 8.78
C ARG A 61 -28.34 -8.42 7.59
N LYS A 62 -27.55 -8.30 6.52
CA LYS A 62 -27.68 -9.06 5.26
C LYS A 62 -26.56 -10.09 5.05
N ARG A 63 -26.01 -10.65 6.14
CA ARG A 63 -24.85 -11.55 6.10
C ARG A 63 -25.10 -12.72 5.14
N LYS A 64 -24.25 -12.86 4.12
CA LYS A 64 -24.13 -14.06 3.29
C LYS A 64 -22.71 -14.63 3.44
N PRO A 65 -22.53 -15.93 3.72
CA PRO A 65 -21.19 -16.51 3.78
C PRO A 65 -20.40 -16.14 2.53
N ALA A 66 -19.13 -15.73 2.70
CA ALA A 66 -18.27 -15.45 1.55
C ALA A 66 -18.09 -16.74 0.72
N GLN A 67 -17.94 -16.60 -0.59
CA GLN A 67 -17.73 -17.74 -1.48
C GLN A 67 -16.51 -18.57 -1.04
N SER A 68 -16.59 -19.90 -1.20
CA SER A 68 -15.53 -20.83 -0.78
C SER A 68 -14.16 -20.51 -1.39
N GLY A 69 -14.11 -20.08 -2.65
CA GLY A 69 -12.88 -19.64 -3.32
C GLY A 69 -12.23 -18.45 -2.60
N PHE A 70 -13.01 -17.41 -2.28
CA PHE A 70 -12.51 -16.26 -1.52
C PHE A 70 -12.00 -16.69 -0.14
N ILE A 71 -12.77 -17.51 0.58
CA ILE A 71 -12.39 -18.00 1.92
C ILE A 71 -11.06 -18.77 1.86
N ASN A 72 -10.87 -19.63 0.86
CA ASN A 72 -9.63 -20.37 0.66
C ASN A 72 -8.45 -19.43 0.42
N ASP A 73 -8.62 -18.41 -0.44
CA ASP A 73 -7.59 -17.42 -0.73
C ASP A 73 -7.14 -16.65 0.52
N ILE A 74 -8.10 -16.22 1.34
CA ILE A 74 -7.78 -15.42 2.53
C ILE A 74 -7.32 -16.28 3.72
N ARG A 75 -7.74 -17.56 3.82
CA ARG A 75 -7.29 -18.47 4.89
C ARG A 75 -5.81 -18.83 4.80
N ASN A 76 -5.23 -18.81 3.60
CA ASN A 76 -3.77 -18.95 3.42
C ASN A 76 -2.97 -17.83 4.12
N ILE A 77 -3.64 -16.75 4.54
CA ILE A 77 -3.04 -15.63 5.25
C ILE A 77 -3.16 -15.90 6.75
N LYS A 78 -2.05 -16.28 7.40
CA LYS A 78 -1.99 -16.63 8.85
C LYS A 78 -2.66 -15.63 9.80
N PHE A 79 -2.69 -14.35 9.44
CA PHE A 79 -3.43 -13.34 10.21
C PHE A 79 -4.95 -13.52 10.11
N VAL A 80 -5.46 -13.75 8.90
CA VAL A 80 -6.89 -13.92 8.63
C VAL A 80 -7.38 -15.27 9.14
N ASP A 81 -6.59 -16.33 9.03
CA ASP A 81 -6.93 -17.63 9.61
C ASP A 81 -7.17 -17.53 11.12
N ARG A 82 -6.21 -16.95 11.85
CA ARG A 82 -6.35 -16.65 13.29
C ARG A 82 -7.50 -15.69 13.62
N TRP A 83 -7.91 -14.84 12.68
CA TRP A 83 -9.05 -13.94 12.84
C TRP A 83 -10.38 -14.68 12.73
N LEU A 84 -10.48 -15.61 11.79
CA LEU A 84 -11.65 -16.46 11.59
C LEU A 84 -11.87 -17.38 12.80
N ASP A 85 -10.79 -17.83 13.46
CA ASP A 85 -10.86 -18.65 14.68
C ASP A 85 -11.29 -17.87 15.95
N ARG A 86 -11.47 -16.55 15.88
CA ARG A 86 -11.92 -15.76 17.03
C ARG A 86 -13.42 -15.95 17.28
N ASP A 87 -13.79 -15.99 18.56
CA ASP A 87 -15.18 -16.12 19.04
C ASP A 87 -16.14 -15.21 18.28
N SER A 88 -17.04 -15.84 17.51
CA SER A 88 -18.02 -15.18 16.65
C SER A 88 -19.15 -14.51 17.44
N ASN A 89 -19.29 -14.82 18.74
CA ASN A 89 -20.24 -14.18 19.64
C ASN A 89 -19.73 -12.85 20.22
N LYS A 90 -18.47 -12.48 19.94
CA LYS A 90 -17.88 -11.19 20.33
C LYS A 90 -17.63 -10.34 19.10
N SER A 91 -17.74 -9.03 19.28
CA SER A 91 -17.44 -8.08 18.21
C SER A 91 -15.94 -7.98 17.95
N LYS A 92 -15.58 -7.93 16.68
CA LYS A 92 -14.21 -7.79 16.19
C LYS A 92 -14.16 -6.88 14.95
N ALA A 93 -13.22 -5.94 14.85
CA ALA A 93 -13.03 -5.07 13.68
C ALA A 93 -11.57 -5.07 13.16
N ILE A 94 -11.37 -4.87 11.84
CA ILE A 94 -10.05 -4.67 11.21
C ILE A 94 -10.06 -3.42 10.35
N PHE A 95 -9.10 -2.53 10.58
CA PHE A 95 -8.76 -1.42 9.70
C PHE A 95 -7.42 -1.64 8.97
N ALA A 96 -7.29 -1.05 7.79
CA ALA A 96 -6.05 -0.96 7.03
C ALA A 96 -5.78 0.48 6.59
N ILE A 97 -4.51 0.83 6.43
CA ILE A 97 -4.08 2.12 5.88
C ILE A 97 -4.14 2.07 4.34
N ASP A 98 -4.55 3.17 3.71
CA ASP A 98 -4.77 3.35 2.27
C ASP A 98 -4.31 4.77 1.84
N PRO A 99 -3.89 5.04 0.57
CA PRO A 99 -3.75 4.18 -0.62
C PRO A 99 -2.67 3.09 -0.52
N GLN A 100 -2.53 2.24 -1.56
CA GLN A 100 -1.50 1.19 -1.60
C GLN A 100 -0.07 1.72 -1.37
N SER A 101 0.22 2.94 -1.80
CA SER A 101 1.50 3.62 -1.52
C SER A 101 1.71 3.95 -0.04
N CYS A 102 0.67 3.87 0.78
CA CYS A 102 0.68 3.99 2.24
C CYS A 102 0.59 2.64 2.96
N LYS A 103 0.48 1.53 2.24
CA LYS A 103 0.35 0.20 2.85
C LYS A 103 1.66 -0.23 3.48
N ASP A 104 1.91 0.26 4.69
CA ASP A 104 2.72 -0.49 5.62
C ASP A 104 1.97 -1.74 6.06
N SER A 105 2.72 -2.78 6.37
CA SER A 105 2.31 -4.16 6.66
C SER A 105 1.27 -4.36 7.78
N SER A 106 0.71 -3.28 8.32
CA SER A 106 -0.05 -3.25 9.56
C SER A 106 -1.55 -3.17 9.30
N ARG A 107 -2.24 -4.25 9.63
CA ARG A 107 -3.68 -4.24 9.90
C ARG A 107 -3.90 -3.91 11.36
N TYR A 108 -4.87 -3.05 11.63
CA TYR A 108 -5.23 -2.61 12.97
C TYR A 108 -6.51 -3.34 13.35
N ALA A 109 -6.36 -4.38 14.17
CA ALA A 109 -7.45 -5.24 14.54
C ALA A 109 -7.75 -5.16 16.03
N SER A 110 -9.03 -5.29 16.35
CA SER A 110 -9.57 -5.39 17.70
C SER A 110 -10.56 -6.55 17.72
N TRP A 111 -10.68 -7.25 18.86
CA TRP A 111 -11.57 -8.39 19.03
C TRP A 111 -11.96 -8.54 20.50
N ASN A 112 -12.90 -9.44 20.80
CA ASN A 112 -13.45 -9.70 22.14
C ASN A 112 -14.23 -8.52 22.76
N PHE A 113 -14.80 -7.64 21.94
CA PHE A 113 -15.63 -6.55 22.44
C PHE A 113 -17.09 -6.96 22.60
N ARG A 114 -17.81 -6.27 23.50
CA ARG A 114 -19.25 -6.46 23.71
C ARG A 114 -20.11 -5.86 22.59
N THR A 115 -19.59 -4.85 21.87
CA THR A 115 -20.32 -4.14 20.82
C THR A 115 -19.44 -3.89 19.60
N ASP A 116 -20.07 -3.83 18.41
CA ASP A 116 -19.38 -3.52 17.16
C ASP A 116 -18.74 -2.14 17.20
N LEU A 117 -19.44 -1.15 17.78
CA LEU A 117 -18.91 0.20 17.95
C LEU A 117 -17.61 0.21 18.76
N ALA A 118 -17.54 -0.51 19.88
CA ALA A 118 -16.33 -0.53 20.70
C ALA A 118 -15.15 -1.20 19.97
N ALA A 119 -15.42 -2.28 19.21
CA ALA A 119 -14.41 -2.89 18.36
C ALA A 119 -13.92 -1.90 17.29
N ILE A 120 -14.84 -1.26 16.56
CA ILE A 120 -14.54 -0.28 15.51
C ILE A 120 -13.70 0.86 16.07
N THR A 121 -14.11 1.48 17.18
CA THR A 121 -13.37 2.59 17.81
C THR A 121 -11.95 2.17 18.14
N ARG A 122 -11.75 1.02 18.82
CA ARG A 122 -10.40 0.60 19.23
C ARG A 122 -9.47 0.33 18.05
N ALA A 123 -10.00 -0.31 16.99
CA ALA A 123 -9.24 -0.61 15.78
C ALA A 123 -8.93 0.65 14.97
N LYS A 124 -9.92 1.55 14.83
CA LYS A 124 -9.79 2.80 14.11
C LYS A 124 -8.77 3.73 14.77
N ASP A 125 -8.85 3.92 16.08
CA ASP A 125 -7.90 4.77 16.83
C ASP A 125 -6.45 4.30 16.66
N GLY A 126 -6.23 2.97 16.62
CA GLY A 126 -4.92 2.40 16.34
C GLY A 126 -4.43 2.72 14.94
N CYS A 127 -5.32 2.61 13.96
CA CYS A 127 -5.02 2.92 12.57
C CYS A 127 -4.74 4.41 12.36
N ASP A 128 -5.63 5.29 12.84
CA ASP A 128 -5.54 6.74 12.65
C ASP A 128 -4.24 7.29 13.25
N LYS A 129 -3.87 6.82 14.46
CA LYS A 129 -2.59 7.21 15.09
C LYS A 129 -1.38 6.86 14.25
N THR A 130 -1.36 5.71 13.58
CA THR A 130 -0.24 5.37 12.71
C THR A 130 -0.32 6.10 11.37
N ALA A 131 -1.50 6.24 10.77
CA ALA A 131 -1.68 7.01 9.55
C ALA A 131 -1.22 8.46 9.72
N GLN A 132 -1.57 9.10 10.85
CA GLN A 132 -1.09 10.43 11.21
C GLN A 132 0.45 10.49 11.26
N LYS A 133 1.10 9.56 11.98
CA LYS A 133 2.57 9.50 12.05
C LYS A 133 3.21 9.35 10.66
N ILE A 134 2.67 8.45 9.83
CA ILE A 134 3.15 8.24 8.46
C ILE A 134 2.99 9.51 7.63
N ASN A 135 1.87 10.23 7.75
CA ASN A 135 1.62 11.46 7.02
C ASN A 135 2.58 12.58 7.45
N GLU A 136 2.76 12.77 8.75
CA GLU A 136 3.68 13.75 9.31
C GLU A 136 5.13 13.50 8.90
N GLN A 137 5.55 12.23 8.86
CA GLN A 137 6.94 11.87 8.64
C GLN A 137 7.28 11.67 7.16
N LEU A 138 6.36 11.14 6.36
CA LEU A 138 6.59 10.83 4.93
C LEU A 138 5.91 11.82 3.97
N GLY A 139 5.21 12.85 4.46
CA GLY A 139 4.47 13.79 3.62
C GLY A 139 3.33 13.14 2.82
N LYS A 140 2.80 12.01 3.30
CA LYS A 140 1.72 11.28 2.64
C LYS A 140 0.35 11.77 3.11
N ALA A 141 -0.69 11.35 2.39
CA ALA A 141 -2.09 11.58 2.73
C ALA A 141 -2.82 10.25 3.01
N CYS A 142 -2.19 9.40 3.81
CA CYS A 142 -2.69 8.10 4.20
C CYS A 142 -3.93 8.21 5.10
N LYS A 143 -4.88 7.31 4.88
CA LYS A 143 -6.16 7.25 5.58
C LYS A 143 -6.49 5.83 5.99
N CYS A 144 -7.39 5.70 6.96
CA CYS A 144 -7.83 4.41 7.47
C CYS A 144 -9.17 3.98 6.88
N ARG A 145 -9.24 2.70 6.49
CA ARG A 145 -10.46 2.05 6.00
C ARG A 145 -10.71 0.74 6.75
N LEU A 146 -11.96 0.48 7.10
CA LEU A 146 -12.43 -0.76 7.72
C LEU A 146 -12.47 -1.82 6.62
N VAL A 147 -11.70 -2.89 6.79
CA VAL A 147 -11.58 -3.98 5.81
C VAL A 147 -12.31 -5.24 6.25
N ALA A 148 -12.57 -5.42 7.54
CA ALA A 148 -13.40 -6.52 8.03
C ALA A 148 -14.11 -6.16 9.34
N LEU A 149 -15.28 -6.72 9.57
CA LEU A 149 -16.07 -6.61 10.81
C LEU A 149 -16.74 -7.95 11.07
N ASN A 150 -16.47 -8.56 12.22
CA ASN A 150 -16.87 -9.94 12.52
C ASN A 150 -16.40 -10.88 11.40
N ASP A 151 -17.30 -11.68 10.82
CA ASP A 151 -16.98 -12.58 9.72
C ASP A 151 -17.29 -11.96 8.35
N THR A 152 -17.50 -10.64 8.30
CA THR A 152 -17.76 -9.86 7.08
C THR A 152 -16.47 -9.25 6.55
N PHE A 153 -16.18 -9.50 5.27
CA PHE A 153 -15.03 -8.97 4.53
C PHE A 153 -15.50 -8.02 3.43
N PHE A 154 -15.00 -6.79 3.41
CA PHE A 154 -15.50 -5.72 2.52
C PHE A 154 -14.73 -5.55 1.21
N TYR A 155 -13.62 -6.27 1.00
CA TYR A 155 -12.73 -6.09 -0.16
C TYR A 155 -12.26 -7.43 -0.74
N ASN A 156 -11.49 -7.38 -1.83
CA ASN A 156 -10.86 -8.56 -2.43
C ASN A 156 -9.70 -9.12 -1.57
N ALA A 157 -9.29 -10.36 -1.86
CA ALA A 157 -8.23 -11.07 -1.13
C ALA A 157 -6.92 -10.27 -1.05
N ASN A 158 -6.57 -9.52 -2.11
CA ASN A 158 -5.34 -8.72 -2.16
C ASN A 158 -5.29 -7.63 -1.08
N THR A 159 -6.43 -7.09 -0.64
CA THR A 159 -6.47 -6.15 0.49
C THR A 159 -6.04 -6.78 1.82
N TYR A 160 -6.21 -8.10 1.95
CA TYR A 160 -5.85 -8.87 3.15
C TYR A 160 -4.50 -9.54 3.06
N LYS A 161 -3.79 -9.46 1.93
CA LYS A 161 -2.40 -9.92 1.82
C LYS A 161 -1.49 -8.96 2.56
N GLN A 162 -0.60 -9.46 3.42
CA GLN A 162 0.40 -8.59 4.05
C GLN A 162 1.24 -7.99 2.94
N HIS A 163 1.24 -6.68 2.83
CA HIS A 163 2.22 -5.99 2.00
C HIS A 163 3.45 -5.83 2.85
N THR A 164 4.58 -6.27 2.33
CA THR A 164 5.88 -6.07 2.94
C THR A 164 6.16 -4.57 2.98
N GLY A 165 6.62 -4.08 4.14
CA GLY A 165 6.65 -2.65 4.47
C GLY A 165 7.32 -1.77 3.41
N SER A 166 6.85 -0.53 3.29
CA SER A 166 7.40 0.44 2.36
C SER A 166 8.30 1.42 3.11
N PHE A 167 9.52 1.69 2.64
CA PHE A 167 10.42 2.61 3.32
C PHE A 167 11.03 3.66 2.39
N PRO A 168 11.27 4.89 2.88
CA PRO A 168 11.86 5.93 2.06
C PRO A 168 13.31 5.59 1.73
N TRP A 169 13.74 6.07 0.57
CA TRP A 169 15.04 5.75 -0.02
C TRP A 169 15.59 6.97 -0.74
N VAL A 170 16.85 7.29 -0.47
CA VAL A 170 17.61 8.30 -1.20
C VAL A 170 18.89 7.64 -1.69
N MET A 171 19.15 7.80 -2.97
CA MET A 171 20.30 7.24 -3.67
C MET A 171 21.03 8.37 -4.38
N GLU A 172 22.34 8.41 -4.22
CA GLU A 172 23.24 9.27 -4.97
C GLU A 172 24.12 8.38 -5.84
N VAL A 173 24.00 8.55 -7.15
CA VAL A 173 24.81 7.87 -8.14
C VAL A 173 25.92 8.81 -8.56
N VAL A 174 27.18 8.42 -8.34
CA VAL A 174 28.34 9.18 -8.80
C VAL A 174 28.95 8.44 -9.98
N GLU A 175 28.69 8.93 -11.20
CA GLU A 175 29.25 8.40 -12.44
C GLU A 175 29.94 9.52 -13.23
N SER A 176 31.22 9.31 -13.58
CA SER A 176 31.98 10.24 -14.44
C SER A 176 31.86 11.72 -14.02
N ASP A 177 32.07 11.99 -12.73
CA ASP A 177 32.00 13.32 -12.09
C ASP A 177 30.60 13.99 -12.10
N GLN A 178 29.55 13.25 -12.48
CA GLN A 178 28.16 13.68 -12.33
C GLN A 178 27.49 12.94 -11.18
N THR A 179 26.81 13.69 -10.32
CA THR A 179 25.99 13.14 -9.23
C THR A 179 24.52 13.22 -9.59
N ILE A 180 23.85 12.06 -9.67
CA ILE A 180 22.41 11.96 -9.87
C ILE A 180 21.77 11.52 -8.56
N LYS A 181 20.83 12.31 -8.05
CA LYS A 181 20.04 11.98 -6.87
C LYS A 181 18.70 11.36 -7.27
N ILE A 182 18.40 10.21 -6.70
CA ILE A 182 17.14 9.48 -6.90
C ILE A 182 16.52 9.26 -5.53
N SER A 183 15.33 9.83 -5.33
CA SER A 183 14.52 9.62 -4.12
C SER A 183 13.23 8.91 -4.46
N GLY A 184 12.73 8.13 -3.51
CA GLY A 184 11.44 7.48 -3.66
C GLY A 184 11.09 6.53 -2.52
N MET A 185 10.10 5.68 -2.76
CA MET A 185 9.64 4.68 -1.81
C MET A 185 10.06 3.29 -2.29
N VAL A 186 10.78 2.57 -1.44
CA VAL A 186 11.05 1.16 -1.63
C VAL A 186 9.92 0.34 -1.06
N SER A 187 9.29 -0.48 -1.89
CA SER A 187 8.35 -1.52 -1.44
C SER A 187 9.08 -2.86 -1.48
N LEU A 188 9.15 -3.52 -0.33
CA LEU A 188 9.58 -4.90 -0.28
C LEU A 188 8.56 -5.77 -1.01
N VAL A 189 9.00 -6.87 -1.61
CA VAL A 189 8.17 -7.88 -2.27
C VAL A 189 8.36 -9.17 -1.47
N GLY A 190 7.31 -9.61 -0.77
CA GLY A 190 7.41 -10.71 0.20
C GLY A 190 7.79 -12.08 -0.38
N ASP A 191 8.17 -12.95 0.57
CA ASP A 191 8.24 -14.42 0.56
C ASP A 191 9.54 -15.21 0.35
N LYS A 192 10.71 -14.61 0.08
CA LYS A 192 12.06 -15.17 0.35
C LYS A 192 13.09 -14.37 -0.43
N GLN A 193 14.13 -13.90 0.25
CA GLN A 193 15.08 -12.88 -0.19
C GLN A 193 14.38 -11.53 -0.38
N GLU A 194 14.89 -10.48 0.26
CA GLU A 194 14.21 -9.20 0.42
C GLU A 194 14.22 -8.41 -0.90
N ARG A 195 13.50 -8.92 -1.90
CA ARG A 195 13.30 -8.26 -3.19
C ARG A 195 12.57 -6.95 -2.97
N PHE A 196 12.89 -5.96 -3.77
CA PHE A 196 12.31 -4.64 -3.61
C PHE A 196 12.12 -3.93 -4.95
N ASN A 197 11.17 -2.99 -4.95
CA ASN A 197 10.95 -2.05 -6.05
C ASN A 197 11.00 -0.62 -5.50
N LEU A 198 11.78 0.24 -6.14
CA LEU A 198 11.83 1.68 -5.90
C LEU A 198 10.90 2.38 -6.89
N VAL A 199 9.83 2.97 -6.37
CA VAL A 199 8.98 3.86 -7.15
C VAL A 199 9.36 5.31 -6.88
N ASN A 200 9.46 6.11 -7.94
CA ASN A 200 9.67 7.55 -7.83
C ASN A 200 8.35 8.26 -7.43
N ASP A 201 8.40 9.58 -7.31
CA ASP A 201 7.25 10.39 -6.89
C ASP A 201 6.06 10.34 -7.85
N SER A 202 6.28 10.01 -9.13
CA SER A 202 5.20 9.79 -10.11
C SER A 202 4.62 8.38 -10.07
N GLY A 203 5.09 7.52 -9.16
CA GLY A 203 4.64 6.13 -9.02
C GLY A 203 5.23 5.17 -10.04
N ARG A 204 6.18 5.62 -10.88
CA ARG A 204 6.87 4.76 -11.84
C ARG A 204 7.96 3.96 -11.12
N ASN A 205 8.01 2.65 -11.38
CA ASN A 205 9.13 1.82 -10.95
C ASN A 205 10.40 2.26 -11.67
N VAL A 206 11.41 2.71 -10.92
CA VAL A 206 12.70 3.18 -11.45
C VAL A 206 13.84 2.25 -11.12
N CYS A 207 13.72 1.41 -10.08
CA CYS A 207 14.70 0.39 -9.76
C CYS A 207 14.07 -0.84 -9.14
N SER A 208 14.65 -2.01 -9.40
CA SER A 208 14.33 -3.24 -8.69
C SER A 208 15.62 -3.86 -8.15
N GLY A 209 15.52 -4.58 -7.03
CA GLY A 209 16.70 -5.18 -6.41
C GLY A 209 16.35 -6.24 -5.38
N ARG A 210 17.36 -6.67 -4.63
CA ARG A 210 17.22 -7.58 -3.48
C ARG A 210 18.22 -7.23 -2.38
N PHE A 211 17.84 -7.47 -1.13
CA PHE A 211 18.78 -7.60 -0.03
C PHE A 211 18.96 -9.07 0.37
N ASP A 212 20.17 -9.40 0.80
CA ASP A 212 20.54 -10.66 1.40
C ASP A 212 21.24 -10.39 2.75
N PHE A 213 20.44 -10.21 3.81
CA PHE A 213 20.98 -9.95 5.14
C PHE A 213 21.48 -11.24 5.79
N ASN A 214 22.63 -11.14 6.44
CA ASN A 214 23.21 -12.22 7.24
C ASN A 214 22.29 -12.63 8.40
N LYS A 215 22.57 -13.77 9.03
CA LYS A 215 21.78 -14.34 10.14
C LYS A 215 21.54 -13.36 11.32
N GLY A 216 22.40 -12.36 11.49
CA GLY A 216 22.25 -11.28 12.49
C GLY A 216 21.46 -10.05 12.04
N GLY A 217 21.11 -9.94 10.75
CA GLY A 217 20.26 -8.88 10.19
C GLY A 217 20.91 -7.49 10.08
N SER A 218 22.08 -7.26 10.66
CA SER A 218 22.74 -5.95 10.70
C SER A 218 23.51 -5.59 9.44
N LYS A 219 24.03 -6.59 8.73
CA LYS A 219 24.77 -6.44 7.47
C LYS A 219 24.29 -7.48 6.46
N GLY A 220 24.39 -7.16 5.19
CA GLY A 220 24.10 -8.05 4.09
C GLY A 220 24.68 -7.57 2.78
N ASP A 221 24.28 -8.24 1.72
CA ASP A 221 24.55 -7.85 0.34
C ASP A 221 23.30 -7.22 -0.28
N ILE A 222 23.52 -6.34 -1.25
CA ILE A 222 22.48 -5.74 -2.07
C ILE A 222 22.84 -5.86 -3.54
N SER A 223 21.85 -6.18 -4.37
CA SER A 223 21.94 -6.10 -5.83
C SER A 223 20.79 -5.27 -6.35
N LEU A 224 21.04 -4.40 -7.33
CA LEU A 224 19.96 -3.63 -7.98
C LEU A 224 20.18 -3.41 -9.47
N SER A 225 19.06 -3.10 -10.13
CA SER A 225 18.95 -2.71 -11.52
C SER A 225 17.99 -1.53 -11.63
N CYS A 226 18.49 -0.40 -12.11
CA CYS A 226 17.77 0.86 -12.26
C CYS A 226 17.64 1.24 -13.74
N PHE A 227 16.57 1.96 -14.06
CA PHE A 227 16.25 2.53 -15.38
C PHE A 227 16.36 1.50 -16.51
N ASP A 228 15.65 0.39 -16.37
CA ASP A 228 15.61 -0.70 -17.36
C ASP A 228 17.00 -1.29 -17.64
N GLY A 229 17.83 -1.42 -16.59
CA GLY A 229 19.15 -2.04 -16.67
C GLY A 229 20.28 -1.12 -17.11
N LYS A 230 20.04 0.19 -17.24
CA LYS A 230 21.10 1.15 -17.58
C LYS A 230 22.11 1.33 -16.45
N ILE A 231 21.67 1.16 -15.20
CA ILE A 231 22.53 1.19 -14.02
C ILE A 231 22.30 -0.09 -13.25
N ASN A 232 23.32 -0.92 -13.15
CA ASN A 232 23.30 -2.13 -12.34
C ASN A 232 24.48 -2.11 -11.38
N GLY A 233 24.29 -2.69 -10.21
CA GLY A 233 25.36 -2.78 -9.26
C GLY A 233 25.05 -3.70 -8.10
N ASP A 234 26.13 -4.13 -7.46
CA ASP A 234 26.12 -4.98 -6.29
C ASP A 234 26.98 -4.33 -5.20
N GLY A 235 26.68 -4.63 -3.94
CA GLY A 235 27.47 -4.11 -2.84
C GLY A 235 26.96 -4.52 -1.47
N GLU A 236 27.32 -3.73 -0.47
CA GLU A 236 27.03 -4.03 0.93
C GLU A 236 25.90 -3.14 1.45
N VAL A 237 25.05 -3.72 2.30
CA VAL A 237 23.97 -3.03 2.99
C VAL A 237 24.12 -3.16 4.51
N LEU A 238 23.83 -2.09 5.23
CA LEU A 238 23.95 -2.01 6.69
C LEU A 238 22.65 -1.46 7.30
N ARG A 239 22.11 -2.15 8.31
CA ARG A 239 21.06 -1.62 9.18
C ARG A 239 21.70 -0.91 10.37
N ALA A 240 21.29 0.33 10.61
CA ALA A 240 21.78 1.12 11.72
C ALA A 240 20.80 1.06 12.91
N GLU A 241 19.64 1.70 12.78
CA GLU A 241 18.72 1.93 13.91
C GLU A 241 17.30 1.48 13.55
N TYR A 242 16.61 0.84 14.50
CA TYR A 242 15.19 0.53 14.37
C TYR A 242 14.35 1.64 15.01
N ASN A 243 13.61 2.38 14.19
CA ASN A 243 12.61 3.32 14.66
C ASN A 243 11.37 2.52 15.13
N LYS A 244 11.12 2.49 16.44
CA LYS A 244 10.01 1.74 17.03
C LYS A 244 8.63 2.29 16.64
N ASP A 245 8.52 3.60 16.46
CA ASP A 245 7.25 4.26 16.12
C ASP A 245 6.79 3.92 14.72
N LEU A 246 7.74 3.96 13.78
CA LEU A 246 7.52 3.61 12.39
C LEU A 246 7.60 2.11 12.13
N ARG A 247 8.28 1.38 13.02
CA ARG A 247 8.61 -0.05 12.90
C ARG A 247 9.48 -0.36 11.69
N MET A 248 10.49 0.48 11.46
CA MET A 248 11.34 0.47 10.27
C MET A 248 12.81 0.58 10.67
N TYR A 249 13.67 -0.12 9.95
CA TYR A 249 15.11 0.09 10.05
C TYR A 249 15.53 1.27 9.16
N SER A 250 16.37 2.14 9.70
CA SER A 250 17.25 3.00 8.92
C SER A 250 18.52 2.25 8.56
N GLY A 251 19.13 2.61 7.45
CA GLY A 251 20.41 2.04 7.05
C GLY A 251 21.04 2.73 5.87
N THR A 252 22.18 2.18 5.45
CA THR A 252 22.94 2.66 4.30
C THR A 252 23.34 1.49 3.41
N ALA A 253 23.61 1.78 2.14
CA ALA A 253 24.26 0.83 1.26
C ALA A 253 25.32 1.53 0.40
N LEU A 254 26.37 0.80 0.07
CA LEU A 254 27.38 1.21 -0.89
C LEU A 254 27.42 0.17 -1.99
N ILE A 255 27.12 0.61 -3.21
CA ILE A 255 26.87 -0.26 -4.36
C ILE A 255 27.87 0.13 -5.46
N LYS A 256 28.61 -0.85 -5.96
CA LYS A 256 29.55 -0.65 -7.06
C LYS A 256 28.81 -0.83 -8.37
N THR A 257 28.88 0.17 -9.25
CA THR A 257 28.37 0.08 -10.62
C THR A 257 29.54 -0.12 -11.59
N GLN A 258 29.23 -0.34 -12.87
CA GLN A 258 30.27 -0.43 -13.91
C GLN A 258 31.06 0.87 -14.10
N LYS A 259 30.48 2.01 -13.73
CA LYS A 259 31.00 3.36 -14.03
C LYS A 259 31.33 4.19 -12.80
N GLY A 260 31.13 3.65 -11.60
CA GLY A 260 31.39 4.37 -10.37
C GLY A 260 30.76 3.72 -9.14
N GLU A 261 30.35 4.56 -8.21
CA GLU A 261 29.78 4.15 -6.93
C GLU A 261 28.42 4.80 -6.70
N MET A 262 27.56 4.06 -6.04
CA MET A 262 26.24 4.48 -5.66
C MET A 262 26.08 4.36 -4.15
N ARG A 263 25.74 5.49 -3.53
CA ARG A 263 25.52 5.60 -2.09
C ARG A 263 24.04 5.67 -1.83
N VAL A 264 23.58 4.89 -0.86
CA VAL A 264 22.19 4.79 -0.50
C VAL A 264 22.02 5.09 0.97
N VAL A 265 20.98 5.84 1.30
CA VAL A 265 20.40 5.90 2.64
C VAL A 265 18.94 5.51 2.55
N TYR A 266 18.51 4.61 3.43
CA TYR A 266 17.15 4.10 3.46
C TYR A 266 16.54 4.12 4.85
N GLY A 267 15.22 4.00 4.89
CA GLY A 267 14.44 4.13 6.11
C GLY A 267 14.35 5.59 6.58
N PRO A 268 13.84 5.83 7.80
CA PRO A 268 13.51 7.18 8.27
C PRO A 268 14.63 8.23 8.15
N ASN A 269 15.91 7.81 8.18
CA ASN A 269 17.03 8.73 7.97
C ASN A 269 17.13 9.29 6.55
N ALA A 270 16.61 8.59 5.54
CA ALA A 270 16.59 9.07 4.15
C ALA A 270 15.79 10.37 4.01
N LEU A 271 14.76 10.56 4.83
CA LEU A 271 13.90 11.76 4.84
C LEU A 271 14.65 13.03 5.29
N LYS A 272 15.78 12.86 5.98
CA LYS A 272 16.60 13.97 6.48
C LYS A 272 17.56 14.51 5.41
N ILE A 273 17.70 13.82 4.28
CA ILE A 273 18.64 14.15 3.21
C ILE A 273 17.95 15.04 2.19
N LYS A 274 18.16 16.35 2.31
CA LYS A 274 17.65 17.37 1.38
C LYS A 274 18.34 17.30 0.03
#